data_AF-A0A3B1CNT3-F1
#
_entry.id   AF-A0A3B1CNT3-F1
#
_cell.length_a   1.000
_cell.length_b   1.000
_cell.length_c   1.000
_cell.angle_alpha   90.00
_cell.angle_beta   90.00
_cell.angle_gamma   90.00
#
_symmetry.space_group_name_H-M   'P 1'
#
loop_
_entity.id
_entity.type
_entity.pdbx_description
1 polymer ?
#
loop_
_entity_poly.entity_id
_entity_poly.type
_entity_poly.pdbx_seq_one_letter_code
_entity_poly.pdbx_strand_id
1 'polypeptide(L)'
;MTYDGIARGLETKREIEPLGLVRYANVWLLPAFCRLRQELRTFRSDRITQIHLTTETFHIHPDHSFQDYIAMCKKEVDASSQKNS
;
A
#
# COMPACT_ATOMS: atom_id res chain seq x y z
N MET A 1 -3.92 -0.61 11.95
CA MET A 1 -4.14 0.83 11.65
C MET A 1 -5.60 1.10 11.34
N THR A 2 -6.06 2.32 11.59
CA THR A 2 -7.35 2.85 11.12
C THR A 2 -7.09 3.66 9.84
N TYR A 3 -7.85 3.39 8.78
CA TYR A 3 -7.64 3.96 7.46
C TYR A 3 -8.95 4.46 6.85
N ASP A 4 -8.95 5.71 6.37
CA ASP A 4 -10.08 6.30 5.64
C ASP A 4 -10.03 5.91 4.15
N GLY A 5 -10.93 5.00 3.77
CA GLY A 5 -10.97 4.41 2.43
C GLY A 5 -11.59 5.32 1.37
N ILE A 6 -10.96 5.39 0.19
CA ILE A 6 -11.38 6.24 -0.95
C ILE A 6 -12.84 6.02 -1.39
N ALA A 7 -13.33 4.78 -1.33
CA ALA A 7 -14.59 4.42 -1.97
C ALA A 7 -15.86 4.83 -1.21
N ARG A 8 -15.81 5.02 0.12
CA ARG A 8 -17.04 5.21 0.93
C ARG A 8 -16.90 6.16 2.13
N GLY A 9 -15.73 6.76 2.39
CA GLY A 9 -15.52 7.59 3.59
C GLY A 9 -15.74 6.85 4.91
N LEU A 10 -15.71 5.51 4.86
CA LEU A 10 -15.85 4.66 6.03
C LEU A 10 -14.44 4.34 6.52
N GLU A 11 -14.15 4.72 7.75
CA GLU A 11 -12.95 4.28 8.44
C GLU A 11 -12.97 2.76 8.56
N THR A 12 -11.83 2.16 8.24
CA THR A 12 -11.68 0.72 8.33
C THR A 12 -10.43 0.35 9.09
N LYS A 13 -10.55 -0.69 9.92
CA LYS A 13 -9.38 -1.30 10.55
C LYS A 13 -8.68 -2.20 9.55
N ARG A 14 -7.36 -2.08 9.52
CA ARG A 14 -6.46 -2.84 8.64
C ARG A 14 -5.26 -3.32 9.44
N GLU A 15 -4.97 -4.60 9.30
CA GLU A 15 -3.66 -5.14 9.62
C GLU A 15 -2.85 -5.20 8.34
N ILE A 16 -1.62 -4.72 8.43
CA ILE A 16 -0.72 -4.59 7.29
C ILE A 16 0.69 -4.98 7.72
N GLU A 17 1.47 -5.41 6.74
CA GLU A 17 2.90 -5.68 6.88
C GLU A 17 3.65 -4.64 6.04
N PRO A 18 4.17 -3.57 6.67
CA PRO A 18 4.80 -2.47 5.95
C PRO A 18 6.06 -2.90 5.20
N LEU A 19 6.19 -2.49 3.94
CA LEU A 19 7.40 -2.75 3.16
C LEU A 19 8.36 -1.56 3.12
N GLY A 20 7.84 -0.35 3.36
CA GLY A 20 8.64 0.88 3.36
C GLY A 20 7.78 2.13 3.18
N LEU A 21 8.42 3.26 2.95
CA LEU A 21 7.76 4.51 2.59
C LEU A 21 8.28 5.02 1.25
N VAL A 22 7.35 5.41 0.38
CA VAL A 22 7.67 5.94 -0.94
C VAL A 22 7.01 7.29 -1.09
N ARG A 23 7.76 8.28 -1.58
CA ARG A 23 7.19 9.58 -1.90
C ARG A 23 6.76 9.61 -3.36
N TYR A 24 5.50 9.92 -3.61
CA TYR A 24 4.96 10.12 -4.96
C TYR A 24 4.24 11.48 -5.00
N ALA A 25 4.65 12.34 -5.93
CA ALA A 25 4.26 13.75 -5.93
C ALA A 25 4.45 14.39 -4.53
N ASN A 26 3.35 14.84 -3.92
CA ASN A 26 3.35 15.51 -2.61
C ASN A 26 2.79 14.65 -1.47
N VAL A 27 2.71 13.33 -1.65
CA VAL A 27 2.18 12.42 -0.61
C VAL A 27 3.17 11.31 -0.31
N TRP A 28 3.20 10.90 0.96
CA TRP A 28 3.88 9.67 1.37
C TRP A 28 2.92 8.50 1.22
N LEU A 29 3.43 7.47 0.58
CA LEU A 29 2.76 6.22 0.35
C LEU A 29 3.43 5.15 1.20
N LEU A 30 2.62 4.27 1.74
CA LEU A 30 3.00 3.11 2.53
C LEU A 30 2.61 1.86 1.74
N PRO A 31 3.51 1.31 0.90
CA PRO A 31 3.33 -0.01 0.33
C PRO A 31 3.37 -1.05 1.45
N ALA A 32 2.37 -1.91 1.48
CA ALA A 32 2.27 -2.94 2.50
C ALA A 32 1.46 -4.14 1.99
N PHE A 33 1.77 -5.33 2.50
CA PHE A 33 0.88 -6.48 2.33
C PHE A 33 -0.35 -6.31 3.23
N CYS A 34 -1.54 -6.32 2.65
CA CYS A 34 -2.79 -6.14 3.38
C CYS A 34 -3.36 -7.50 3.77
N ARG A 35 -3.26 -7.87 5.05
CA ARG A 35 -3.73 -9.19 5.53
C ARG A 35 -5.23 -9.44 5.30
N LEU A 36 -6.06 -8.40 5.31
CA LEU A 36 -7.49 -8.58 5.03
C LEU A 36 -7.75 -8.98 3.57
N ARG A 37 -6.93 -8.50 2.64
CA ARG A 37 -7.13 -8.71 1.20
C ARG A 37 -6.16 -9.71 0.59
N GLN A 38 -5.13 -10.08 1.34
CA GLN A 38 -4.09 -11.03 0.93
C GLN A 38 -3.37 -10.58 -0.36
N GLU A 39 -3.05 -9.29 -0.45
CA GLU A 39 -2.39 -8.71 -1.63
C GLU A 39 -1.59 -7.44 -1.26
N LEU A 40 -0.67 -7.03 -2.14
CA LEU A 40 0.03 -5.75 -2.01
C LEU A 40 -0.92 -4.58 -2.25
N ARG A 41 -0.91 -3.61 -1.34
CA ARG A 41 -1.67 -2.37 -1.48
C ARG A 41 -0.85 -1.17 -1.06
N THR A 42 -1.17 -0.04 -1.69
CA THR A 42 -0.62 1.26 -1.35
C THR A 42 -1.58 2.02 -0.47
N PHE A 43 -1.14 2.40 0.71
CA PHE A 43 -1.90 3.25 1.63
C PHE A 43 -1.32 4.66 1.61
N ARG A 44 -2.16 5.69 1.49
CA ARG A 44 -1.66 7.06 1.63
C ARG A 44 -1.52 7.40 3.10
N SER A 45 -0.36 7.91 3.50
CA SER A 45 -0.09 8.22 4.90
C SER A 45 -1.04 9.28 5.46
N ASP A 46 -1.48 10.23 4.62
CA ASP A 46 -2.39 11.32 4.98
C ASP A 46 -3.82 10.85 5.30
N ARG A 47 -4.16 9.60 4.99
CA ARG A 47 -5.46 8.98 5.30
C ARG A 47 -5.39 7.95 6.43
N ILE A 48 -4.22 7.76 7.02
CA ILE A 48 -4.06 6.90 8.18
C ILE A 48 -4.37 7.74 9.43
N THR A 49 -5.53 7.50 10.04
CA THR A 49 -5.98 8.27 11.20
C THR A 49 -5.37 7.76 12.51
N GLN A 50 -5.05 6.47 12.58
CA GLN A 50 -4.39 5.86 13.75
C GLN A 50 -3.46 4.70 13.35
N ILE A 51 -2.29 4.63 13.99
CA ILE A 51 -1.33 3.52 13.86
C ILE A 51 -1.07 2.94 15.24
N HIS A 52 -1.10 1.61 15.32
CA HIS A 52 -0.67 0.85 16.48
C HIS A 52 0.29 -0.22 15.98
N LEU A 53 1.51 -0.20 16.51
CA LEU A 53 2.49 -1.25 16.25
C LEU A 53 2.05 -2.50 17.03
N THR A 54 2.03 -3.64 16.36
CA THR A 54 1.77 -4.93 17.02
C THR A 54 3.08 -5.53 17.53
N THR A 55 3.00 -6.52 18.40
CA THR A 55 4.17 -7.30 18.85
C THR A 55 4.57 -8.39 17.84
N GLU A 56 3.87 -8.48 16.71
CA GLU A 56 4.12 -9.49 15.70
C GLU A 56 5.27 -9.09 14.77
N THR A 57 6.06 -10.08 14.39
CA THR A 57 7.06 -9.97 13.33
C THR A 57 6.58 -10.71 12.09
N PHE A 58 7.08 -10.29 10.93
CA PHE A 58 6.79 -10.94 9.66
C PHE A 58 8.06 -11.02 8.81
N HIS A 59 8.06 -11.94 7.85
CA HIS A 59 9.10 -12.03 6.84
C HIS A 59 8.57 -11.43 5.54
N ILE A 60 9.48 -10.88 4.72
CA ILE A 60 9.10 -10.44 3.38
C ILE A 60 8.63 -11.65 2.59
N HIS A 61 7.40 -11.60 2.09
CA HIS A 61 6.85 -12.64 1.25
C HIS A 61 7.58 -12.68 -0.10
N PRO A 62 7.96 -13.87 -0.61
CA PRO A 62 8.69 -14.00 -1.88
C PRO A 62 8.00 -13.31 -3.08
N ASP A 63 6.67 -13.35 -3.12
CA ASP A 63 5.86 -12.78 -4.21
C ASP A 63 5.27 -11.39 -3.89
N HIS A 64 5.55 -10.86 -2.70
CA HIS A 64 5.03 -9.57 -2.24
C HIS A 64 6.16 -8.73 -1.61
N SER A 65 7.33 -8.74 -2.25
CA SER A 65 8.48 -7.94 -1.85
C SER A 65 8.31 -6.47 -2.27
N PHE A 66 9.19 -5.62 -1.76
CA PHE A 66 9.24 -4.23 -2.21
C PHE A 66 9.61 -4.13 -3.71
N GLN A 67 10.43 -5.04 -4.22
CA GLN A 67 10.77 -5.13 -5.63
C GLN A 67 9.54 -5.46 -6.49
N ASP A 68 8.69 -6.38 -6.03
CA ASP A 68 7.43 -6.71 -6.71
C ASP A 68 6.47 -5.52 -6.75
N TYR A 69 6.41 -4.76 -5.66
CA TYR A 69 5.67 -3.50 -5.61
C TYR A 69 6.16 -2.50 -6.67
N ILE A 70 7.48 -2.29 -6.77
CA ILE A 70 8.05 -1.39 -7.79
C ILE A 70 7.76 -1.92 -9.21
N ALA A 71 7.84 -3.23 -9.44
CA ALA A 71 7.52 -3.84 -10.72
C ALA A 71 6.03 -3.66 -11.09
N MET A 72 5.12 -3.78 -10.12
CA MET A 72 3.69 -3.50 -10.29
C MET A 72 3.45 -2.05 -10.70
N CYS A 73 4.05 -1.08 -10.00
CA CYS A 73 3.91 0.34 -10.33
C CYS A 73 4.42 0.66 -11.75
N LYS A 74 5.52 0.04 -12.20
CA LYS A 74 6.04 0.21 -13.56
C LYS A 74 5.02 -0.26 -14.61
N LYS A 75 4.43 -1.45 -14.42
CA LYS A 75 3.40 -2.00 -15.32
C LYS A 75 2.18 -1.08 -15.44
N GLU A 76 1.76 -0.45 -14.35
CA GLU A 76 0.62 0.49 -14.36
C GLU A 76 0.92 1.79 -15.12
N VAL A 77 2.15 2.31 -15.02
CA VAL A 77 2.60 3.49 -15.79
C VAL A 77 2.67 3.17 -17.29
N ASP A 78 3.20 2.01 -17.65
CA ASP A 78 3.31 1.59 -19.05
C ASP A 78 1.92 1.37 -19.66
N ALA A 79 1.01 0.73 -18.93
CA ALA A 79 -0.37 0.49 -19.37
C ALA A 79 -1.22 1.76 -19.48
N SER A 80 -0.94 2.78 -18.67
CA SER A 80 -1.62 4.09 -18.75
C SER A 80 -1.07 4.97 -19.89
N SER A 81 0.18 4.78 -20.29
CA SER A 81 0.79 5.49 -21.42
C SER A 81 0.26 5.02 -22.78
N GLN A 82 -0.14 3.75 -22.91
CA GLN A 82 -0.75 3.20 -24.13
C GLN A 82 -2.22 3.57 -24.33
N LYS A 83 -2.91 4.11 -23.31
CA LYS A 83 -4.31 4.55 -23.41
C LYS A 83 -4.50 5.99 -23.88
N ASN A 84 -3.42 6.76 -23.97
CA ASN A 84 -3.43 8.17 -24.39
C ASN A 84 -2.77 8.40 -25.77
N SER A 85 -2.62 7.34 -26.58
CA SER A 85 -2.08 7.44 -27.95
C SER A 85 -3.06 6.95 -29.00
#